data_AF-A0A5C8F6H3-F1
#
_entry.id   AF-A0A5C8F6H3-F1
#
_cell.length_a   1.000
_cell.length_b   1.000
_cell.length_c   1.000
_cell.angle_alpha   90.00
_cell.angle_beta   90.00
_cell.angle_gamma   90.00
#
_symmetry.space_group_name_H-M   'P 1'
#
loop_
_entity.id
_entity.type
_entity.pdbx_description
1 polymer ?
#
loop_
_entity_poly.entity_id
_entity_poly.type
_entity_poly.pdbx_seq_one_letter_code
_entity_poly.pdbx_strand_id
1 'polypeptide(L)'
;MNRIVVDEITLPLSIQKDIEALKSYHRGELDAPEDCLWGELYGSINGSQHGGEISKETADFLRAKYLGFGSEEEYFFNNNA
;
A
#
# COMPACT_ATOMS: atom_id res chain seq x y z
N MET A 1 13.54 16.46 3.04
CA MET A 1 12.58 15.36 2.78
C MET A 1 11.83 15.70 1.50
N ASN A 2 12.05 14.94 0.42
CA ASN A 2 11.26 15.09 -0.80
C ASN A 2 9.88 14.48 -0.55
N ARG A 3 8.83 15.28 -0.67
CA ARG A 3 7.45 14.80 -0.56
C ARG A 3 7.11 14.06 -1.84
N ILE A 4 7.07 12.73 -1.79
CA ILE A 4 6.52 11.94 -2.89
C ILE A 4 5.02 12.26 -2.95
N VAL A 5 4.58 12.74 -4.11
CA VAL A 5 3.16 12.92 -4.42
C VAL A 5 2.83 11.85 -5.45
N VAL A 6 2.13 10.81 -5.01
CA VAL A 6 1.59 9.77 -5.89
C VAL A 6 0.18 10.19 -6.27
N ASP A 7 -0.08 10.31 -7.57
CA ASP A 7 -1.44 10.41 -8.10
C ASP A 7 -1.99 9.00 -8.29
N GLU A 8 -3.06 8.66 -7.55
CA GLU A 8 -3.62 7.32 -7.52
C GLU A 8 -4.12 6.86 -8.90
N ILE A 9 -4.55 7.79 -9.76
CA ILE A 9 -5.01 7.45 -11.12
C ILE A 9 -3.89 6.95 -12.03
N THR A 10 -2.63 7.20 -11.65
CA THR A 10 -1.43 6.80 -12.41
C THR A 10 -0.87 5.46 -11.95
N LEU A 11 -1.41 4.88 -10.87
CA LEU A 11 -0.98 3.57 -10.38
C LEU A 11 -1.44 2.44 -11.30
N PRO A 12 -0.78 1.28 -11.27
CA PRO A 12 -1.30 0.07 -11.89
C PRO A 12 -2.76 -0.20 -11.50
N LEU A 13 -3.56 -0.67 -12.45
CA LEU A 13 -5.01 -0.85 -12.27
C LEU A 13 -5.34 -1.81 -11.11
N SER A 14 -4.49 -2.81 -10.87
CA SER A 14 -4.60 -3.72 -9.70
C SER A 14 -4.55 -2.94 -8.39
N ILE A 15 -3.52 -2.09 -8.22
CA ILE A 15 -3.37 -1.25 -7.03
C ILE A 15 -4.55 -0.29 -6.87
N GLN A 16 -5.03 0.33 -7.95
CA GLN A 16 -6.19 1.22 -7.89
C GLN A 16 -7.44 0.51 -7.35
N LYS A 17 -7.71 -0.70 -7.86
CA LYS A 17 -8.86 -1.51 -7.44
C LYS A 17 -8.77 -1.88 -5.97
N ASP A 18 -7.61 -2.34 -5.52
CA ASP A 18 -7.45 -2.84 -4.16
C ASP A 18 -7.44 -1.69 -3.14
N ILE A 19 -6.90 -0.51 -3.51
CA ILE A 19 -7.03 0.71 -2.70
C ILE A 19 -8.51 1.07 -2.52
N GLU A 20 -9.30 1.05 -3.59
CA GLU A 20 -10.71 1.40 -3.47
C GLU A 20 -11.53 0.32 -2.74
N ALA A 21 -11.18 -0.96 -2.85
CA ALA A 21 -11.80 -2.01 -2.06
C ALA A 21 -11.56 -1.78 -0.55
N LEU A 22 -10.32 -1.50 -0.15
CA LEU A 22 -9.97 -1.22 1.24
C LEU A 22 -10.66 0.05 1.76
N LYS A 23 -10.68 1.13 0.97
CA LYS A 23 -11.39 2.37 1.33
C LYS A 23 -12.91 2.15 1.42
N SER A 24 -13.51 1.38 0.52
CA SER A 24 -14.94 1.06 0.54
C SER A 24 -15.31 0.27 1.80
N TYR A 25 -14.44 -0.65 2.25
CA TYR A 25 -14.58 -1.33 3.53
C TYR A 25 -14.57 -0.35 4.70
N HIS A 26 -13.58 0.57 4.76
CA HIS A 26 -13.52 1.59 5.83
C HIS A 26 -14.69 2.58 5.80
N ARG A 27 -15.36 2.76 4.67
CA ARG A 27 -16.61 3.53 4.55
C ARG A 27 -17.86 2.74 4.93
N GLY A 28 -17.77 1.42 5.13
CA GLY A 28 -18.90 0.53 5.38
C GLY A 28 -19.72 0.19 4.13
N GLU A 29 -19.14 0.38 2.94
CA GLU A 29 -19.77 0.13 1.64
C GLU A 29 -19.48 -1.28 1.10
N LEU A 30 -18.50 -1.97 1.68
CA LEU A 30 -18.07 -3.32 1.31
C LEU A 30 -18.06 -4.23 2.54
N ASP A 31 -18.74 -5.37 2.44
CA ASP A 31 -18.72 -6.43 3.45
C ASP A 31 -17.70 -7.52 3.04
N ALA A 32 -16.46 -7.35 3.50
CA ALA A 32 -15.36 -8.28 3.29
C ALA A 32 -14.41 -8.25 4.51
N PRO A 33 -13.69 -9.34 4.82
CA PRO A 33 -12.69 -9.34 5.87
C PRO A 33 -11.55 -8.36 5.57
N GLU A 34 -11.21 -7.51 6.54
CA GLU A 34 -10.16 -6.49 6.37
C GLU A 34 -8.78 -7.11 6.08
N ASP A 35 -8.47 -8.25 6.70
CA ASP A 35 -7.21 -8.98 6.50
C ASP A 35 -7.06 -9.50 5.07
N CYS A 36 -8.17 -9.90 4.42
CA CYS A 36 -8.17 -10.24 3.00
C CYS A 36 -7.85 -9.01 2.14
N LEU A 37 -8.53 -7.89 2.36
CA LEU A 37 -8.34 -6.66 1.58
C LEU A 37 -6.93 -6.08 1.75
N TRP A 38 -6.40 -6.14 2.98
CA TRP A 38 -5.02 -5.80 3.28
C TRP A 38 -4.04 -6.68 2.50
N GLY A 39 -4.29 -7.99 2.46
CA GLY A 39 -3.48 -8.97 1.74
C GLY A 39 -3.51 -8.78 0.23
N GLU A 40 -4.68 -8.48 -0.35
CA GLU A 40 -4.84 -8.15 -1.76
C GLU A 40 -4.02 -6.91 -2.14
N LEU A 41 -4.19 -5.81 -1.41
CA LEU A 41 -3.44 -4.57 -1.65
C LEU A 41 -1.92 -4.77 -1.46
N TYR A 42 -1.51 -5.50 -0.41
CA TYR A 42 -0.10 -5.86 -0.21
C TYR A 42 0.45 -6.66 -1.40
N GLY A 43 -0.30 -7.65 -1.88
CA GLY A 43 0.03 -8.46 -3.04
C GLY A 43 0.19 -7.63 -4.31
N SER A 44 -0.77 -6.76 -4.61
CA SER A 44 -0.73 -5.88 -5.79
C SER A 44 0.44 -4.89 -5.76
N ILE A 45 0.73 -4.26 -4.61
CA ILE A 45 1.88 -3.36 -4.48
C ILE A 45 3.19 -4.11 -4.76
N ASN A 46 3.39 -5.27 -4.11
CA ASN A 46 4.62 -6.02 -4.27
C ASN A 46 4.73 -6.64 -5.67
N GLY A 47 3.64 -7.12 -6.25
CA GLY A 47 3.61 -7.64 -7.62
C GLY A 47 4.04 -6.59 -8.63
N SER A 48 3.45 -5.39 -8.57
CA SER A 48 3.81 -4.29 -9.46
C SER A 48 5.22 -3.74 -9.22
N GLN A 49 5.73 -3.79 -7.98
CA GLN A 49 7.14 -3.47 -7.71
C GLN A 49 8.09 -4.50 -8.35
N HIS A 50 7.85 -5.80 -8.16
CA HIS A 50 8.69 -6.85 -8.75
C HIS A 50 8.59 -6.86 -10.28
N GLY A 51 7.43 -6.49 -10.82
CA GLY A 51 7.21 -6.31 -12.26
C GLY A 51 7.78 -5.01 -12.84
N GLY A 52 8.29 -4.10 -12.01
CA GLY A 52 8.86 -2.82 -12.44
C GLY A 52 7.84 -1.77 -12.89
N GLU A 53 6.55 -1.96 -12.59
CA GLU A 53 5.48 -1.00 -12.91
C GLU A 53 5.50 0.21 -11.98
N ILE A 54 6.02 0.05 -10.76
CA ILE A 54 6.25 1.13 -9.80
C ILE A 54 7.64 1.01 -9.18
N SER A 55 8.22 2.13 -8.76
CA SER A 55 9.50 2.12 -8.05
C SER A 55 9.36 1.60 -6.62
N LYS A 56 10.48 1.24 -6.00
CA LYS A 56 10.53 0.85 -4.59
C LYS A 56 10.01 1.97 -3.68
N GLU A 57 10.37 3.22 -3.98
CA GLU A 57 9.93 4.39 -3.19
C GLU A 57 8.41 4.58 -3.25
N THR A 58 7.80 4.38 -4.43
CA THR A 58 6.34 4.39 -4.58
C THR A 58 5.71 3.23 -3.82
N ALA A 59 6.27 2.02 -3.91
CA ALA A 59 5.77 0.86 -3.17
C ALA A 59 5.84 1.07 -1.65
N ASP A 60 6.96 1.57 -1.13
CA ASP A 60 7.15 1.86 0.29
C ASP A 60 6.16 2.94 0.77
N PHE A 61 5.96 4.01 -0.02
CA PHE A 61 4.96 5.03 0.28
C PHE A 61 3.54 4.44 0.36
N LEU A 62 3.16 3.56 -0.57
CA LEU A 62 1.83 2.95 -0.57
C LEU A 62 1.63 2.01 0.62
N ARG A 63 2.62 1.18 0.95
CA ARG A 63 2.58 0.30 2.13
C ARG A 63 2.46 1.12 3.42
N ALA A 64 3.17 2.25 3.52
CA ALA A 64 3.06 3.13 4.68
C ALA A 64 1.72 3.84 4.77
N LYS A 65 1.23 4.39 3.65
CA LYS A 65 -0.03 5.13 3.61
C LYS A 65 -1.25 4.27 3.91
N TYR A 66 -1.28 3.02 3.42
CA TYR A 66 -2.49 2.20 3.43
C TYR A 66 -2.42 0.96 4.32
N LEU A 67 -1.23 0.40 4.54
CA LEU A 67 -1.06 -0.89 5.20
C LEU A 67 -0.38 -0.78 6.57
N GLY A 68 0.00 0.42 6.99
CA GLY A 68 0.61 0.68 8.31
C GLY A 68 2.09 0.30 8.42
N PHE A 69 2.78 0.00 7.32
CA PHE A 69 4.23 -0.21 7.35
C PHE A 69 4.97 1.10 7.66
N GLY A 70 6.07 1.02 8.41
CA GLY A 70 6.83 2.22 8.77
C GLY A 70 6.15 3.13 9.80
N SER A 71 5.28 2.60 10.68
CA SER A 71 5.10 3.20 12.02
C SER A 71 6.46 3.26 12.72
N GLU A 72 6.66 4.20 13.66
CA GLU A 72 7.98 4.43 14.30
C GLU A 72 8.64 3.13 14.82
N GLU A 73 7.85 2.12 15.16
CA GLU A 73 8.29 0.80 15.62
C GLU A 73 9.17 0.05 14.61
N GLU A 74 8.89 0.10 13.31
CA GLU A 74 9.71 -0.59 12.29
C GLU A 74 11.07 0.10 12.07
N TYR A 75 11.15 1.41 12.31
CA TYR A 75 12.41 2.16 12.32
C TYR A 75 13.28 1.77 13.53
N PHE A 76 12.67 1.48 14.68
CA PHE A 76 13.40 1.01 15.87
C PHE A 76 14.02 -0.38 15.67
N PHE A 77 13.33 -1.31 15.02
CA PHE A 77 13.87 -2.66 14.81
C PHE A 77 14.93 -2.74 13.71
N ASN A 78 14.81 -1.96 12.64
CA ASN A 78 15.76 -1.99 11.51
C ASN A 78 17.07 -1.22 11.75
N ASN A 79 17.15 -0.37 12.80
CA ASN A 79 18.37 0.38 13.13
C ASN A 79 19.16 -0.18 14.33
N ASN A 80 18.76 -1.34 14.87
CA ASN A 80 19.42 -2.00 15.99
C ASN A 80 19.91 -3.42 15.66
N ALA A 81 20.09 -3.74 14.38
CA ALA A 81 20.64 -5.02 13.89
C ALA A 81 21.97 -4.82 13.16
#